data_AF-A0A962YPU5-F1
#
_entry.id   AF-A0A962YPU5-F1
#
_cell.length_a   1.000
_cell.length_b   1.000
_cell.length_c   1.000
_cell.angle_alpha   90.00
_cell.angle_beta   90.00
_cell.angle_gamma   90.00
#
_symmetry.space_group_name_H-M   'P 1'
#
loop_
_entity.id
_entity.type
_entity.pdbx_description
1 polymer ?
#
loop_
_entity_poly.entity_id
_entity_poly.type
_entity_poly.pdbx_seq_one_letter_code
_entity_poly.pdbx_strand_id
1 'polypeptide(L)' 'QLRDEYGVTILLIEHDMSLVMDLSEHIVVLDYGEVIADGDPHTVAHHPAVLAAYLGTEAVNDDESW' A
#
# COMPACT_ATOMS: atom_id res chain seq x y z
N GLN A 1 -2.57 -16.32 6.93
CA GLN A 1 -2.27 -17.73 7.30
C GLN A 1 -0.94 -17.86 8.04
N LEU A 2 0.21 -17.48 7.46
CA LEU A 2 1.51 -17.53 8.16
C LEU A 2 1.58 -16.77 9.49
N ARG A 3 1.05 -15.55 9.57
CA ARG A 3 0.98 -14.77 10.82
C ARG A 3 0.27 -15.56 11.93
N ASP A 4 -0.92 -16.07 11.63
CA ASP A 4 -1.79 -16.71 12.62
C ASP A 4 -1.29 -18.11 13.00
N GLU A 5 -0.71 -18.84 12.04
CA GLU A 5 -0.19 -20.18 12.25
C GLU A 5 1.08 -20.19 13.12
N TYR A 6 1.99 -19.23 12.89
CA TYR A 6 3.27 -19.16 13.59
C TYR A 6 3.30 -18.11 14.71
N GLY A 7 2.24 -17.32 14.88
CA GLY A 7 2.15 -16.26 15.88
C GLY A 7 3.19 -15.14 15.67
N VAL A 8 3.61 -14.91 14.43
CA VAL A 8 4.69 -13.96 14.08
C VAL A 8 4.13 -12.71 13.41
N THR A 9 4.72 -11.56 13.67
CA THR A 9 4.40 -10.33 12.91
C THR A 9 5.13 -10.35 11.57
N ILE A 10 4.44 -9.98 10.50
CA ILE A 10 5.00 -9.86 9.15
C ILE A 10 5.02 -8.38 8.78
N LEU A 11 6.19 -7.89 8.38
CA LEU A 11 6.36 -6.59 7.76
C LEU A 11 6.68 -6.82 6.29
N LEU A 12 5.82 -6.34 5.40
CA LEU A 12 6.02 -6.38 3.95
C LEU A 12 6.31 -4.98 3.45
N ILE A 13 7.28 -4.86 2.53
CA ILE A 13 7.56 -3.63 1.79
C ILE A 13 7.39 -3.97 0.32
N GLU A 14 6.35 -3.43 -0.29
CA GLU A 14 6.01 -3.68 -1.70
C GLU A 14 5.44 -2.44 -2.37
N HIS A 15 5.46 -2.46 -3.70
CA HIS A 15 4.95 -1.40 -4.57
C HIS A 15 3.72 -1.83 -5.39
N ASP A 16 3.48 -3.13 -5.50
CA ASP A 16 2.24 -3.68 -6.08
C ASP A 16 1.08 -3.48 -5.09
N MET A 17 0.15 -2.58 -5.43
CA MET A 17 -0.98 -2.29 -4.55
C MET A 17 -2.02 -3.40 -4.51
N SER A 18 -2.20 -4.18 -5.56
CA SER A 18 -3.13 -5.31 -5.52
C SER A 18 -2.70 -6.31 -4.45
N LEU A 19 -1.42 -6.67 -4.42
CA LEU A 19 -0.86 -7.56 -3.39
C LEU A 19 -0.92 -6.94 -1.98
N VAL A 20 -0.56 -5.66 -1.86
CA VAL A 20 -0.53 -4.97 -0.57
C VAL A 20 -1.95 -4.89 0.03
N MET A 21 -2.96 -4.59 -0.78
CA MET A 21 -4.35 -4.47 -0.32
C MET A 21 -4.93 -5.83 0.07
N ASP A 22 -4.59 -6.90 -0.65
CA ASP A 22 -5.08 -8.25 -0.36
C ASP A 22 -4.47 -8.86 0.91
N LEU A 23 -3.20 -8.57 1.19
CA LEU A 23 -2.45 -9.24 2.26
C LEU A 23 -2.40 -8.46 3.57
N SER A 24 -2.49 -7.12 3.51
CA SER A 24 -2.24 -6.27 4.66
C SER A 24 -3.51 -5.96 5.45
N GLU A 25 -3.43 -6.01 6.78
CA GLU A 25 -4.50 -5.48 7.65
C GLU A 25 -4.28 -3.99 7.97
N HIS A 26 -3.05 -3.51 7.78
CA HIS A 26 -2.61 -2.17 8.11
C HIS A 26 -1.48 -1.77 7.16
N ILE A 27 -1.54 -0.54 6.65
CA ILE A 27 -0.61 0.00 5.67
C ILE A 27 -0.09 1.33 6.18
N VAL A 28 1.23 1.52 6.03
CA VAL A 28 1.89 2.82 6.19
C VAL A 28 2.52 3.19 4.85
N VAL A 29 2.21 4.37 4.34
CA VAL A 29 2.76 4.87 3.07
C VAL A 29 3.78 5.96 3.38
N LEU A 30 4.97 5.79 2.81
CA LEU A 30 6.07 6.74 2.88
C LEU A 30 6.26 7.40 1.52
N ASP A 31 6.36 8.73 1.51
CA ASP A 31 6.80 9.50 0.34
C ASP A 31 7.93 10.44 0.76
N TYR A 32 9.05 10.39 0.02
CA TYR A 32 10.29 11.13 0.33
C TYR A 32 10.76 11.07 1.80
N GLY A 33 10.51 9.95 2.49
CA GLY A 33 10.89 9.75 3.89
C GLY A 33 9.91 10.31 4.91
N GLU A 34 8.76 10.83 4.47
CA GLU A 34 7.66 11.27 5.32
C GLU A 34 6.49 10.30 5.22
N VAL A 35 5.83 10.04 6.36
CA VAL A 35 4.60 9.24 6.39
C VAL A 35 3.45 10.10 5.86
N ILE A 36 2.84 9.67 4.75
CA ILE A 36 1.74 10.39 4.11
C ILE A 36 0.38 9.75 4.34
N ALA A 37 0.34 8.46 4.75
CA ALA A 37 -0.87 7.77 5.15
C ALA A 37 -0.54 6.61 6.10
N ASP A 38 -1.47 6.32 7.01
CA ASP A 38 -1.36 5.29 8.04
C ASP A 38 -2.78 4.79 8.38
N GLY A 39 -3.08 3.52 8.13
CA GLY A 39 -4.39 2.95 8.42
C GLY A 39 -4.71 1.65 7.69
N ASP A 40 -6.00 1.31 7.62
CA ASP A 40 -6.46 0.12 6.90
C ASP A 40 -6.36 0.27 5.37
N PRO A 41 -6.33 -0.84 4.61
CA PRO A 41 -6.20 -0.81 3.16
C PRO A 41 -7.19 0.10 2.44
N HIS A 42 -8.46 0.05 2.84
CA HIS A 42 -9.50 0.84 2.19
C HIS A 42 -9.29 2.34 2.45
N THR A 43 -8.97 2.74 3.68
CA THR A 43 -8.69 4.14 4.00
C THR A 43 -7.46 4.66 3.26
N VAL A 44 -6.38 3.88 3.21
CA VAL A 44 -5.12 4.27 2.57
C VAL A 44 -5.26 4.37 1.04
N ALA A 45 -5.95 3.42 0.40
CA ALA A 45 -6.18 3.44 -1.05
C ALA A 45 -6.92 4.69 -1.54
N HIS A 46 -7.84 5.22 -0.73
CA HIS A 46 -8.60 6.43 -1.06
C HIS A 46 -7.93 7.72 -0.56
N HIS A 47 -6.74 7.63 0.04
CA HIS A 47 -6.06 8.80 0.60
C HIS A 47 -5.49 9.68 -0.53
N PRO A 48 -5.87 10.97 -0.62
CA PRO A 48 -5.49 11.83 -1.75
C PRO A 48 -3.97 11.95 -1.96
N ALA A 49 -3.18 11.98 -0.89
CA ALA A 49 -1.72 12.04 -0.99
C ALA A 49 -1.10 10.74 -1.52
N VAL A 50 -1.71 9.59 -1.21
CA VAL A 50 -1.26 8.28 -1.71
C VAL A 50 -1.55 8.20 -3.20
N LEU A 51 -2.76 8.53 -3.62
CA LEU A 51 -3.14 8.60 -5.03
C LEU A 51 -2.22 9.56 -5.82
N ALA A 52 -1.91 10.73 -5.26
CA ALA A 52 -1.00 11.68 -5.91
C ALA A 52 0.44 11.15 -6.04
N ALA A 53 0.96 10.45 -5.02
CA ALA A 53 2.28 9.85 -5.05
C ALA A 53 2.38 8.72 -6.09
N TYR A 54 1.34 7.89 -6.23
CA TYR A 54 1.26 6.83 -7.24
C TYR A 54 1.08 7.39 -8.66
N LEU A 55 0.08 8.25 -8.87
CA LEU A 55 -0.22 8.85 -10.18
C LEU A 55 0.88 9.81 -10.68
N GLY A 56 1.61 10.45 -9.78
CA GLY A 56 2.80 11.24 -10.11
C GLY A 56 3.99 10.39 -10.57
N THR A 57 3.97 9.08 -10.29
CA THR A 57 5.00 8.11 -10.68
C THR A 57 4.56 7.26 -11.89
N GLU A 58 3.24 7.05 -12.08
CA GLU A 58 2.63 6.21 -13.13
C GLU A 58 2.08 6.97 -14.35
N ALA A 59 2.28 8.28 -14.46
CA ALA A 59 1.87 9.05 -15.65
C ALA A 59 2.54 8.63 -16.97
N VAL A 60 3.35 7.56 -16.97
CA VAL A 60 3.74 6.81 -18.17
C VAL A 60 3.70 5.32 -17.84
N ASN A 61 2.51 4.70 -17.92
CA ASN A 61 2.26 3.43 -18.63
C ASN A 61 0.78 3.03 -18.45
N ASP A 62 0.02 3.10 -19.55
CA ASP A 62 -1.22 2.34 -19.72
C ASP A 62 -0.90 0.84 -19.60
N ASP A 63 -1.25 0.18 -18.49
CA ASP A 63 -1.94 -1.11 -18.49
C ASP A 63 -2.39 -1.45 -17.06
N GLU A 64 -3.52 -2.12 -16.96
CA GLU A 64 -4.17 -2.61 -15.73
C GLU A 64 -4.99 -1.58 -14.94
N SER A 65 -6.29 -1.60 -15.24
CA SER A 65 -7.36 -1.21 -14.34
C SER A 65 -7.17 -1.85 -12.95
N TRP A 66 -7.01 -1.00 -11.94
CA TRP A 66 -7.10 -1.32 -10.51
C TRP A 66 -8.33 -2.13 -10.13
#